data_AF-A0A645A1V6-F1
#
_entry.id   AF-A0A645A1V6-F1
#
_cell.length_a   1.000
_cell.length_b   1.000
_cell.length_c   1.000
_cell.angle_alpha   90.00
_cell.angle_beta   90.00
_cell.angle_gamma   90.00
#
_symmetry.space_group_name_H-M   'P 1'
#
loop_
_entity.id
_entity.type
_entity.pdbx_description
1 polymer ?
#
loop_
_entity_poly.entity_id
_entity_poly.type
_entity_poly.pdbx_seq_one_letter_code
_entity_poly.pdbx_strand_id
1 'polypeptide(L)'
;MLEAGLGAAALAILVLSTVTTTFLDAWSAGISAESLSKKFSGRWTAVAVAVVGTVGALLFPMDDITNFLYLIGSVFAPMIAIQIADVFLLHRSSGNRSADVRNLVIWAVGFAAYRVLMLVDTPLGSTLPDMVLTVILCVAVEKLLPAKSGEKSPA
;
A
#
# COMPACT_ATOMS: atom_id res chain seq x y z
N MET A 1 -20.65 24.65 -25.57
CA MET A 1 -19.63 23.93 -24.77
C MET A 1 -18.26 23.93 -25.44
N LEU A 2 -18.14 23.55 -26.73
CA LEU A 2 -16.88 23.67 -27.48
C LEU A 2 -16.46 25.12 -27.79
N GLU A 3 -17.40 26.01 -28.14
CA GLU A 3 -17.10 27.43 -28.41
C GLU A 3 -16.82 28.30 -27.16
N ALA A 4 -17.15 27.81 -25.97
CA ALA A 4 -17.02 28.55 -24.73
C ALA A 4 -15.65 28.35 -24.04
N GLY A 5 -14.66 27.74 -24.71
CA GLY A 5 -13.33 27.45 -24.15
C GLY A 5 -13.29 26.39 -23.04
N LEU A 6 -14.46 25.92 -22.58
CA LEU A 6 -14.60 24.94 -21.49
C LEU A 6 -13.93 23.59 -21.79
N GLY A 7 -13.85 23.17 -23.05
CA GLY A 7 -13.14 21.94 -23.44
C GLY A 7 -11.63 22.03 -23.22
N ALA A 8 -11.02 23.18 -23.55
CA ALA A 8 -9.59 23.41 -23.33
C ALA A 8 -9.26 23.52 -21.83
N ALA A 9 -10.13 24.18 -21.06
CA ALA A 9 -10.00 24.25 -19.60
C ALA A 9 -10.09 22.86 -18.95
N ALA A 10 -11.06 22.02 -19.36
CA ALA A 10 -11.21 20.67 -18.84
C ALA A 10 -9.99 19.79 -19.18
N LEU A 11 -9.46 19.87 -20.40
CA LEU A 11 -8.25 19.16 -20.81
C LEU A 11 -7.04 19.60 -19.97
N ALA A 12 -6.86 20.90 -19.77
CA ALA A 12 -5.77 21.42 -18.95
C ALA A 12 -5.86 20.91 -17.50
N ILE A 13 -7.06 20.92 -16.91
CA ILE A 13 -7.29 20.37 -15.57
C ILE A 13 -6.93 18.87 -15.52
N LEU A 14 -7.38 18.09 -16.51
CA LEU A 14 -7.12 16.65 -16.59
C LEU A 14 -5.61 16.36 -16.71
N VAL A 15 -4.92 17.07 -17.60
CA VAL A 15 -3.47 16.92 -17.80
C VAL A 15 -2.71 17.32 -16.54
N LEU A 16 -3.05 18.45 -15.91
CA LEU A 16 -2.35 18.88 -14.69
C LEU A 16 -2.61 17.93 -13.52
N SER A 17 -3.84 17.43 -13.38
CA SER A 17 -4.20 16.43 -12.35
C SER A 17 -3.41 15.13 -12.54
N THR A 18 -3.36 14.61 -13.77
CA THR A 18 -2.65 13.37 -14.10
C THR A 18 -1.14 13.50 -13.94
N VAL A 19 -0.53 14.61 -14.40
CA VAL A 19 0.90 14.88 -14.21
C VAL A 19 1.25 14.97 -12.72
N THR A 20 0.43 15.67 -11.93
CA THR A 20 0.70 15.85 -10.49
C THR A 20 0.62 14.52 -9.75
N THR A 21 -0.43 13.71 -9.98
CA THR A 21 -0.58 12.41 -9.32
C THR A 21 0.50 11.42 -9.76
N THR A 22 0.79 11.31 -11.07
CA THR A 22 1.83 10.39 -11.58
C THR A 22 3.22 10.76 -11.07
N PHE A 23 3.50 12.06 -10.95
CA PHE A 23 4.75 12.54 -10.34
C PHE A 23 4.87 12.10 -8.89
N LEU A 24 3.81 12.23 -8.09
CA LEU A 24 3.81 11.80 -6.69
C LEU A 24 4.01 10.29 -6.55
N ASP A 25 3.40 9.49 -7.41
CA ASP A 25 3.57 8.02 -7.41
C ASP A 25 5.03 7.61 -7.70
N ALA A 26 5.61 8.16 -8.76
CA ALA A 26 7.00 7.89 -9.13
C ALA A 26 7.99 8.41 -8.08
N TRP A 27 7.74 9.60 -7.53
CA TRP A 27 8.57 10.20 -6.49
C TRP A 27 8.52 9.41 -5.19
N SER A 28 7.33 8.95 -4.79
CA SER A 28 7.14 8.10 -3.61
C SER A 28 7.96 6.81 -3.75
N ALA A 29 7.87 6.13 -4.90
CA ALA A 29 8.68 4.93 -5.17
C ALA A 29 10.19 5.22 -5.10
N GLY A 30 10.62 6.37 -5.63
CA GLY A 30 12.02 6.81 -5.59
C GLY A 30 12.55 6.98 -4.17
N ILE A 31 11.84 7.76 -3.34
CA ILE A 31 12.23 8.00 -1.95
C ILE A 31 12.15 6.72 -1.10
N SER A 32 11.15 5.87 -1.32
CA SER A 32 11.06 4.56 -0.65
C SER A 32 12.26 3.66 -0.96
N ALA A 33 12.71 3.64 -2.22
CA ALA A 33 13.88 2.85 -2.62
C ALA A 33 15.19 3.40 -2.03
N GLU A 34 15.36 4.73 -2.01
CA GLU A 34 16.53 5.39 -1.42
C GLU A 34 16.57 5.19 0.11
N SER A 35 15.41 5.21 0.76
CA SER A 35 15.27 4.92 2.19
C SER A 35 15.65 3.47 2.52
N LEU A 36 15.30 2.52 1.65
CA LEU A 36 15.63 1.10 1.84
C LEU A 36 17.10 0.79 1.57
N SER A 37 17.71 1.46 0.59
CA SER A 37 19.13 1.29 0.29
C SER A 37 19.75 2.57 -0.25
N LYS A 38 20.81 3.03 0.43
CA LYS A 38 21.64 4.17 -0.01
C LYS A 38 22.32 3.96 -1.37
N LYS A 39 22.25 2.76 -1.95
CA LYS A 39 22.79 2.46 -3.29
C LYS A 39 21.89 2.97 -4.42
N PHE A 40 20.60 3.19 -4.15
CA PHE A 40 19.67 3.72 -5.14
C PHE A 40 19.51 5.22 -4.94
N SER A 41 19.73 6.01 -5.99
CA SER A 41 19.37 7.42 -5.99
C SER A 41 17.87 7.57 -6.26
N GLY A 42 17.12 8.18 -5.36
CA GLY A 42 15.66 8.29 -5.49
C GLY A 42 15.22 8.95 -6.79
N ARG A 43 15.98 9.95 -7.28
CA ARG A 43 15.74 10.60 -8.58
C ARG A 43 15.76 9.63 -9.76
N TRP A 44 16.81 8.82 -9.90
CA TRP A 44 16.90 7.89 -11.03
C TRP A 44 15.93 6.72 -10.90
N THR A 45 15.64 6.27 -9.67
CA THR A 45 14.60 5.28 -9.44
C THR A 45 13.22 5.81 -9.84
N ALA A 46 12.89 7.05 -9.48
CA ALA A 46 11.63 7.67 -9.90
C ALA A 46 11.50 7.77 -11.42
N VAL A 47 12.57 8.17 -12.12
CA VAL A 47 12.61 8.18 -13.59
C VAL A 47 12.41 6.77 -14.16
N ALA A 48 13.09 5.77 -13.61
CA ALA A 48 12.95 4.38 -14.05
C ALA A 48 11.52 3.86 -13.85
N VAL A 49 10.90 4.13 -12.70
CA VAL A 49 9.50 3.77 -12.41
C VAL A 49 8.54 4.45 -13.37
N ALA A 50 8.73 5.74 -13.67
CA ALA A 50 7.91 6.46 -14.64
C ALA A 50 8.00 5.87 -16.06
N VAL A 51 9.22 5.52 -16.50
CA VAL A 51 9.43 4.86 -17.80
C VAL A 51 8.76 3.49 -17.83
N VAL A 52 8.94 2.66 -16.79
CA VAL A 52 8.32 1.34 -16.70
C VAL A 52 6.80 1.44 -16.68
N GLY A 53 6.23 2.40 -15.94
CA GLY A 53 4.80 2.66 -15.91
C GLY A 53 4.26 3.11 -17.27
N THR A 54 4.99 3.96 -17.99
CA THR A 54 4.63 4.41 -19.34
C THR A 54 4.63 3.24 -20.33
N VAL A 55 5.67 2.40 -20.29
CA VAL A 55 5.74 1.19 -21.12
C VAL A 55 4.60 0.22 -20.76
N GLY A 56 4.32 0.03 -19.47
CA GLY A 56 3.20 -0.79 -19.00
C GLY A 56 1.86 -0.29 -19.55
N ALA A 57 1.59 1.02 -19.47
CA ALA A 57 0.36 1.61 -19.99
C ALA A 57 0.19 1.44 -21.52
N LEU A 58 1.29 1.31 -22.27
CA LEU A 58 1.25 1.04 -23.71
C LEU A 58 1.02 -0.44 -24.05
N LEU A 59 1.45 -1.35 -23.17
CA LEU A 59 1.40 -2.80 -23.42
C LEU A 59 0.14 -3.48 -22.84
N PHE A 60 -0.43 -2.95 -21.76
CA PHE A 60 -1.56 -3.56 -21.06
C PHE A 60 -2.89 -2.89 -21.42
N PRO A 61 -3.99 -3.67 -21.55
CA PRO A 61 -5.32 -3.12 -21.76
C PRO A 61 -5.80 -2.39 -20.51
N MET A 62 -5.92 -1.07 -20.58
CA MET A 62 -6.35 -0.23 -19.45
C MET A 62 -7.87 -0.25 -19.22
N ASP A 63 -8.61 -0.93 -20.09
CA ASP A 63 -10.07 -1.09 -19.99
C ASP A 63 -10.49 -2.04 -18.84
N ASP A 64 -9.63 -3.02 -18.48
CA ASP A 64 -9.87 -3.93 -17.36
C ASP A 64 -8.62 -4.09 -16.47
N ILE A 65 -8.43 -3.12 -15.59
CA ILE A 65 -7.36 -3.13 -14.57
C ILE A 65 -7.81 -3.75 -13.24
N THR A 66 -9.02 -4.30 -13.17
CA THR A 66 -9.66 -4.72 -11.92
C THR A 66 -8.83 -5.76 -11.18
N ASN A 67 -8.35 -6.78 -11.88
CA ASN A 67 -7.51 -7.83 -11.29
C ASN A 67 -6.18 -7.31 -10.75
N PHE A 68 -5.59 -6.31 -11.42
CA PHE A 68 -4.37 -5.66 -10.95
C PHE A 68 -4.64 -4.83 -9.69
N LEU A 69 -5.73 -4.06 -9.66
CA LEU A 69 -6.16 -3.30 -8.47
C LEU A 69 -6.42 -4.22 -7.27
N TYR A 70 -7.03 -5.37 -7.53
CA TYR A 70 -7.27 -6.41 -6.54
C TYR A 70 -5.98 -7.06 -6.03
N LEU A 71 -4.98 -7.25 -6.89
CA LEU A 71 -3.67 -7.74 -6.48
C LEU A 71 -2.95 -6.74 -5.57
N ILE A 72 -2.84 -5.47 -5.97
CA ILE A 72 -2.20 -4.45 -5.12
C ILE A 72 -3.00 -4.21 -3.83
N GLY A 73 -4.34 -4.27 -3.90
CA GLY A 73 -5.23 -4.19 -2.74
C GLY A 73 -4.95 -5.29 -1.73
N SER A 74 -4.75 -6.53 -2.19
CA SER A 74 -4.42 -7.67 -1.32
C SER A 74 -3.09 -7.53 -0.58
N VAL A 75 -2.16 -6.74 -1.11
CA VAL A 75 -0.87 -6.46 -0.46
C VAL A 75 -1.00 -5.32 0.55
N PHE A 76 -1.65 -4.21 0.15
CA PHE A 76 -1.68 -2.99 0.95
C PHE A 76 -2.74 -2.99 2.05
N ALA A 77 -3.90 -3.62 1.84
CA ALA A 77 -4.96 -3.70 2.84
C ALA A 77 -4.50 -4.33 4.17
N PRO A 78 -3.91 -5.55 4.18
CA PRO A 78 -3.41 -6.15 5.42
C PRO A 78 -2.22 -5.37 5.99
N MET A 79 -1.39 -4.74 5.14
CA MET A 79 -0.25 -3.94 5.60
C MET A 79 -0.70 -2.72 6.41
N ILE A 80 -1.72 -1.98 5.93
CA ILE A 80 -2.28 -0.84 6.66
C ILE A 80 -3.03 -1.31 7.90
N ALA A 81 -3.76 -2.43 7.83
CA ALA A 81 -4.43 -3.01 8.98
C ALA A 81 -3.48 -3.32 10.14
N ILE A 82 -2.30 -3.90 9.84
CA ILE A 82 -1.26 -4.15 10.84
C ILE A 82 -0.72 -2.84 11.41
N GLN A 83 -0.41 -1.85 10.57
CA GLN A 83 0.07 -0.54 11.05
C GLN A 83 -0.95 0.14 11.98
N ILE A 84 -2.24 0.07 11.64
CA ILE A 84 -3.31 0.60 12.50
C ILE A 84 -3.36 -0.15 13.83
N ALA A 85 -3.34 -1.49 13.80
CA ALA A 85 -3.38 -2.30 15.01
C ALA A 85 -2.17 -2.04 15.92
N ASP A 86 -0.97 -2.00 15.36
CA ASP A 86 0.26 -1.83 16.13
C ASP A 86 0.39 -0.44 16.75
N VAL A 87 0.08 0.62 16.00
CA VAL A 87 0.23 2.00 16.47
C VAL A 87 -0.91 2.40 17.41
N PHE A 88 -2.17 2.14 17.04
CA PHE A 88 -3.32 2.68 17.76
C PHE A 88 -3.93 1.74 18.80
N LEU A 89 -3.86 0.42 18.59
CA LEU A 89 -4.47 -0.54 19.54
C LEU A 89 -3.42 -1.10 20.51
N LEU A 90 -2.30 -1.59 19.97
CA LEU A 90 -1.27 -2.27 20.74
C LEU A 90 -0.20 -1.31 21.29
N HIS A 91 -0.17 -0.06 20.81
CA HIS A 91 0.80 0.97 21.22
C HIS A 91 2.25 0.48 21.19
N ARG A 92 2.58 -0.32 20.18
CA ARG A 92 3.93 -0.85 19.99
C ARG A 92 4.80 0.23 19.35
N SER A 93 5.72 0.78 20.13
CA SER A 93 6.82 1.55 19.57
C SER A 93 7.82 0.55 18.98
N SER A 94 7.86 0.42 17.67
CA SER A 94 8.85 -0.37 16.93
C SER A 94 10.23 0.31 16.94
N GLY A 95 10.66 0.80 18.10
CA GLY A 95 12.03 1.23 18.32
C GLY A 95 12.92 0.00 18.26
N ASN A 96 13.72 -0.11 17.21
CA ASN A 96 14.90 -0.98 17.11
C ASN A 96 14.74 -2.43 16.60
N ARG A 97 13.62 -2.84 15.99
CA ARG A 97 13.51 -4.14 15.30
C ARG A 97 13.33 -3.97 13.79
N SER A 98 14.31 -4.43 13.01
CA SER A 98 14.38 -4.23 11.56
C SER A 98 13.34 -5.01 10.75
N ALA A 99 12.77 -6.08 11.31
CA ALA A 99 11.63 -6.81 10.75
C ALA A 99 10.95 -7.62 11.85
N ASP A 100 9.68 -7.34 12.15
CA ASP A 100 8.88 -8.22 12.99
C ASP A 100 8.35 -9.38 12.14
N VAL A 101 9.00 -10.54 12.26
CA VAL A 101 8.61 -11.78 11.56
C VAL A 101 7.16 -12.14 11.84
N ARG A 102 6.64 -11.81 13.03
CA ARG A 102 5.23 -12.01 13.34
C ARG A 102 4.34 -11.23 12.40
N ASN A 103 4.58 -9.92 12.26
CA ASN A 103 3.78 -9.06 11.41
C ASN A 103 3.89 -9.45 9.94
N LEU A 104 5.05 -9.95 9.50
CA LEU A 104 5.22 -10.51 8.15
C LEU A 104 4.35 -11.76 7.93
N VAL A 105 4.28 -12.66 8.93
CA VAL A 105 3.40 -13.83 8.85
C VAL A 105 1.93 -13.42 8.86
N ILE A 106 1.53 -12.49 9.73
CA ILE A 106 0.17 -11.96 9.78
C ILE A 106 -0.21 -11.29 8.46
N TRP A 107 0.71 -10.52 7.88
CA TRP A 107 0.53 -9.90 6.57
C TRP A 107 0.35 -10.93 5.47
N ALA A 108 1.16 -12.00 5.44
CA ALA A 108 1.02 -13.07 4.44
C ALA A 108 -0.32 -13.81 4.60
N VAL A 109 -0.79 -14.01 5.83
CA VAL A 109 -2.12 -14.59 6.11
C VAL A 109 -3.23 -13.64 5.64
N GLY A 110 -3.13 -12.34 5.92
CA GLY A 110 -4.06 -11.33 5.41
C GLY A 110 -4.08 -11.27 3.88
N PHE A 111 -2.92 -11.30 3.23
CA PHE A 111 -2.82 -11.38 1.77
C PHE A 111 -3.56 -12.60 1.21
N ALA A 112 -3.34 -13.78 1.80
CA ALA A 112 -4.03 -15.00 1.40
C ALA A 112 -5.55 -14.91 1.67
N ALA A 113 -5.94 -14.34 2.82
CA ALA A 113 -7.34 -14.13 3.17
C ALA A 113 -8.02 -13.20 2.17
N TYR A 114 -7.44 -12.04 1.84
CA TYR A 114 -7.95 -11.12 0.83
C TYR A 114 -8.20 -11.83 -0.51
N ARG A 115 -7.29 -12.71 -0.94
CA ARG A 115 -7.44 -13.51 -2.18
C ARG A 115 -8.59 -14.52 -2.10
N VAL A 116 -8.84 -15.11 -0.94
CA VAL A 116 -10.00 -15.99 -0.70
C VAL A 116 -11.29 -15.19 -0.61
N LEU A 117 -11.26 -14.02 0.03
CA LEU A 117 -12.41 -13.13 0.18
C LEU A 117 -12.91 -12.58 -1.17
N MET A 118 -12.07 -12.51 -2.20
CA MET A 118 -12.53 -12.21 -3.56
C MET A 118 -13.54 -13.22 -4.10
N LEU A 119 -13.55 -14.46 -3.58
CA LEU A 119 -14.51 -15.49 -3.98
C LEU A 119 -15.87 -15.32 -3.30
N VAL A 120 -15.98 -14.40 -2.35
CA VAL A 120 -17.19 -14.17 -1.54
C VAL A 120 -17.73 -12.79 -1.85
N ASP A 121 -18.97 -12.72 -2.32
CA ASP A 121 -19.66 -11.45 -2.55
C ASP A 121 -19.99 -10.78 -1.22
N THR A 122 -19.11 -9.89 -0.79
CA THR A 122 -19.32 -9.04 0.38
C THR A 122 -19.92 -7.70 -0.05
N PRO A 123 -20.93 -7.16 0.66
CA PRO A 123 -21.61 -5.93 0.28
C PRO A 123 -20.72 -4.67 0.33
N LEU A 124 -19.56 -4.76 0.99
CA LEU A 124 -18.59 -3.67 1.19
C LEU A 124 -17.28 -3.88 0.41
N GLY A 125 -17.21 -4.91 -0.44
CA GLY A 125 -15.98 -5.34 -1.12
C GLY A 125 -15.00 -6.09 -0.20
N SER A 126 -14.01 -6.77 -0.78
CA SER A 126 -13.07 -7.65 -0.06
C SER A 126 -12.11 -6.91 0.88
N THR A 127 -11.86 -5.63 0.66
CA THR A 127 -10.85 -4.83 1.38
C THR A 127 -11.21 -4.58 2.84
N LEU A 128 -12.43 -4.14 3.13
CA LEU A 128 -12.83 -3.81 4.51
C LEU A 128 -12.88 -5.06 5.41
N PRO A 129 -13.50 -6.18 4.99
CA PRO A 129 -13.51 -7.39 5.80
C PRO A 129 -12.09 -7.97 6.01
N ASP A 130 -11.21 -7.88 5.02
CA ASP A 130 -9.81 -8.31 5.16
C ASP A 130 -9.04 -7.46 6.18
N MET A 131 -9.22 -6.14 6.17
CA MET A 131 -8.61 -5.27 7.17
C MET A 131 -9.10 -5.60 8.58
N VAL A 132 -10.41 -5.81 8.76
CA VAL A 132 -10.97 -6.21 10.06
C VAL A 132 -10.41 -7.55 10.52
N LEU A 133 -10.37 -8.55 9.63
CA LEU A 133 -9.80 -9.86 9.93
C LEU A 133 -8.33 -9.74 10.34
N THR A 134 -7.54 -8.98 9.61
CA THR A 134 -6.10 -8.79 9.88
C THR A 134 -5.88 -8.08 11.21
N VAL A 135 -6.67 -7.05 11.54
CA VAL A 135 -6.62 -6.38 12.86
C VAL A 135 -6.96 -7.35 13.99
N ILE A 136 -8.03 -8.14 13.84
CA ILE A 136 -8.41 -9.16 14.84
C ILE A 136 -7.27 -10.16 15.03
N LEU A 137 -6.65 -10.60 13.93
CA LEU A 137 -5.55 -11.55 13.96
C LEU A 137 -4.31 -10.96 14.66
N CYS A 138 -3.96 -9.70 14.39
CA CYS A 138 -2.93 -8.97 15.14
C CYS A 138 -3.19 -8.98 16.65
N VAL A 139 -4.39 -8.58 17.07
CA VAL A 139 -4.75 -8.49 18.49
C VAL A 139 -4.79 -9.88 19.14
N ALA A 140 -5.29 -10.90 18.44
CA ALA A 140 -5.36 -12.27 18.94
C ALA A 140 -3.97 -12.88 19.11
N VAL A 141 -3.10 -12.76 18.10
CA VAL A 141 -1.72 -13.23 18.18
C VAL A 141 -0.96 -12.52 19.30
N GLU A 142 -1.24 -11.23 19.52
CA GLU A 142 -0.63 -10.50 20.62
C GLU A 142 -1.04 -10.99 22.00
N LYS A 143 -2.32 -11.29 22.18
CA LYS A 143 -2.81 -11.85 23.45
C LYS A 143 -2.29 -13.27 23.71
N LEU A 144 -2.13 -14.08 22.67
CA LEU A 144 -1.69 -15.48 22.79
C LEU A 144 -0.17 -15.62 22.93
N LEU A 145 0.59 -14.74 22.29
CA LEU A 145 2.04 -14.74 22.32
C LEU A 145 2.53 -13.33 22.66
N PRO A 146 2.37 -12.81 23.88
CA PRO A 146 2.88 -11.49 24.22
C PRO A 146 4.39 -11.44 23.93
N ALA A 147 4.83 -10.49 23.11
CA ALA A 147 6.25 -10.33 22.86
C ALA A 147 6.94 -10.10 24.22
N LYS A 148 7.95 -10.91 24.55
CA LYS A 148 8.77 -10.67 25.74
C LYS A 148 9.30 -9.24 25.64
N SER A 149 8.77 -8.36 26.50
CA SER A 149 9.34 -7.05 26.79
C SER A 149 10.76 -7.29 27.32
N GLY A 150 11.72 -7.21 26.42
CA GLY A 150 13.14 -7.35 26.66
C GLY A 150 13.84 -6.14 26.11
N GLU A 151 13.51 -4.96 26.65
CA GLU A 151 14.43 -3.94 27.15
C GLU A 151 13.60 -2.69 27.49
N LYS A 152 13.56 -2.38 28.78
CA LYS A 152 13.23 -1.04 29.24
C LYS A 152 14.25 -0.10 28.59
N SER A 153 13.81 0.84 27.76
CA SER A 153 14.65 1.99 27.44
C SER A 153 14.99 2.69 28.76
N PRO A 154 16.28 2.92 29.08
CA PRO A 154 16.61 3.90 30.11
C PRO A 154 16.15 5.28 29.62
N ALA A 155 15.82 6.11 30.60
CA ALA A 155 15.28 7.45 30.48
C ALA A 155 16.12 8.39 29.60
#